data_AF-A0A5C3LNE9-F1
#
_entry.id   AF-A0A5C3LNE9-F1
#
_cell.length_a   1.000
_cell.length_b   1.000
_cell.length_c   1.000
_cell.angle_alpha   90.00
_cell.angle_beta   90.00
_cell.angle_gamma   90.00
#
_symmetry.space_group_name_H-M   'P 1'
#
loop_
_entity.id
_entity.type
_entity.pdbx_description
1 polymer ?
#
loop_
_entity_poly.entity_id
_entity_poly.type
_entity_poly.pdbx_seq_one_letter_code
_entity_poly.pdbx_strand_id
1 'polypeptide(L)'
;MEMTWSLITLTSHLLQTIRTVLGGSLSAKMVQRRRILRRDLFFADVWQSLNTGRLLSFSLVYIDYSFPTYDKGNQAECIADVTARTLTAEAPSYATVMELDRKVREFPLPEGIASACSEDLAEPF
;
A
#
# COMPACT_ATOMS: atom_id res chain seq x y z
N MET A 1 -8.32 3.58 -19.19
CA MET A 1 -8.10 2.73 -18.00
C MET A 1 -6.89 1.82 -18.17
N GLU A 2 -6.66 1.24 -19.36
CA GLU A 2 -5.54 0.33 -19.60
C GLU A 2 -4.16 1.00 -19.59
N MET A 3 -4.06 2.24 -20.10
CA MET A 3 -2.79 2.99 -20.13
C MET A 3 -2.22 3.29 -18.74
N THR A 4 -3.08 3.53 -17.75
CA THR A 4 -2.67 3.82 -16.36
C THR A 4 -1.88 2.65 -15.78
N TRP A 5 -2.31 1.42 -16.06
CA TRP A 5 -1.65 0.22 -15.59
C TRP A 5 -0.29 0.01 -16.27
N SER A 6 -0.23 0.18 -17.59
CA SER A 6 1.04 0.12 -18.32
C SER A 6 2.06 1.13 -17.80
N LEU A 7 1.60 2.33 -17.43
CA LEU A 7 2.43 3.38 -16.86
C LEU A 7 2.91 3.01 -15.44
N ILE A 8 2.04 2.45 -14.59
CA ILE A 8 2.42 1.97 -13.24
C ILE A 8 3.45 0.85 -13.33
N THR A 9 3.24 -0.14 -14.20
CA THR A 9 4.18 -1.24 -14.42
C THR A 9 5.53 -0.75 -14.93
N LEU A 10 5.55 0.15 -15.92
CA LEU A 10 6.79 0.78 -16.39
C LEU A 10 7.50 1.56 -15.28
N THR A 11 6.74 2.33 -14.50
CA THR A 11 7.30 3.12 -13.39
C THR A 11 7.91 2.19 -12.34
N SER A 12 7.28 1.06 -12.05
CA SER A 12 7.81 0.03 -11.14
C SER A 12 9.11 -0.58 -11.66
N HIS A 13 9.17 -0.97 -12.93
CA HIS A 13 10.40 -1.49 -13.55
C HIS A 13 11.52 -0.46 -13.57
N LEU A 14 11.20 0.83 -13.81
CA LEU A 14 12.15 1.93 -13.72
C LEU A 14 12.70 2.07 -12.28
N LEU A 15 11.81 2.02 -11.28
CA LEU A 15 12.17 2.07 -9.86
C LEU A 15 13.00 0.85 -9.41
N GLN A 16 12.81 -0.32 -10.01
CA GLN A 16 13.62 -1.53 -9.78
C GLN A 16 15.01 -1.36 -10.38
N THR A 17 15.09 -0.87 -11.63
CA THR A 17 16.34 -0.65 -12.38
C THR A 17 17.24 0.40 -11.73
N ILE A 18 16.67 1.48 -11.21
CA ILE A 18 17.44 2.51 -10.47
C ILE A 18 18.07 1.90 -9.19
N ARG A 19 17.64 0.71 -8.73
CA ARG A 19 18.14 0.09 -7.48
C ARG A 19 19.41 -0.67 -7.79
N THR A 20 19.37 -1.45 -8.86
CA THR A 20 20.48 -2.28 -9.30
C THR A 20 21.64 -1.43 -9.81
N VAL A 21 21.35 -0.32 -10.49
CA VAL A 21 22.39 0.53 -11.10
C VAL A 21 23.01 1.52 -10.10
N LEU A 22 22.25 2.09 -9.14
CA LEU A 22 22.75 3.07 -8.17
C LEU A 22 22.92 2.54 -6.74
N GLY A 23 22.95 1.21 -6.57
CA GLY A 23 22.87 0.53 -5.28
C GLY A 23 23.96 0.85 -4.24
N GLY A 24 24.97 1.66 -4.56
CA GLY A 24 26.10 1.96 -3.67
C GLY A 24 26.45 3.43 -3.43
N SER A 25 25.90 4.41 -4.14
CA SER A 25 26.46 5.79 -4.16
C SER A 25 25.49 6.94 -3.88
N LEU A 26 24.26 6.66 -3.43
CA LEU A 26 23.25 7.71 -3.22
C LEU A 26 23.30 8.30 -1.80
N SER A 27 23.20 9.63 -1.72
CA SER A 27 23.02 10.37 -0.47
C SER A 27 21.77 9.89 0.28
N ALA A 28 21.84 9.79 1.61
CA ALA A 28 20.76 9.33 2.47
C ALA A 28 19.41 10.05 2.23
N LYS A 29 19.46 11.36 1.90
CA LYS A 29 18.27 12.16 1.57
C LYS A 29 17.59 11.70 0.27
N MET A 30 18.36 11.29 -0.73
CA MET A 30 17.82 10.78 -2.00
C MET A 30 17.26 9.37 -1.82
N VAL A 31 17.90 8.53 -1.01
CA VAL A 31 17.40 7.20 -0.65
C VAL A 31 16.03 7.30 0.03
N GLN A 32 15.87 8.23 0.97
CA GLN A 32 14.60 8.41 1.66
C GLN A 32 13.46 8.89 0.73
N ARG A 33 13.73 9.88 -0.12
CA ARG A 33 12.75 10.36 -1.12
C ARG A 33 12.31 9.23 -2.05
N ARG A 34 13.25 8.40 -2.46
CA ARG A 34 12.97 7.24 -3.31
C ARG A 34 12.10 6.19 -2.62
N ARG A 35 12.33 5.93 -1.32
CA ARG A 35 11.49 5.02 -0.53
C ARG A 35 10.05 5.53 -0.42
N ILE A 36 9.88 6.83 -0.18
CA ILE A 36 8.56 7.48 -0.14
C ILE A 36 7.83 7.33 -1.48
N LEU A 37 8.48 7.68 -2.60
CA LEU A 37 7.88 7.55 -3.93
C LEU A 37 7.51 6.10 -4.27
N ARG A 38 8.36 5.15 -3.90
CA ARG A 38 8.09 3.72 -4.13
C ARG A 38 6.89 3.25 -3.29
N ARG A 39 6.78 3.72 -2.06
CA ARG A 39 5.67 3.41 -1.15
C ARG A 39 4.35 3.99 -1.67
N ASP A 40 4.36 5.23 -2.13
CA ASP A 40 3.15 5.87 -2.67
C ASP A 40 2.70 5.23 -3.98
N LEU A 41 3.64 4.83 -4.86
CA LEU A 41 3.33 4.07 -6.07
C LEU A 41 2.72 2.69 -5.76
N PHE A 42 3.27 2.00 -4.76
CA PHE A 42 2.73 0.72 -4.30
C PHE A 42 1.31 0.85 -3.77
N PHE A 43 1.06 1.87 -2.94
CA PHE A 43 -0.28 2.13 -2.43
C PHE A 43 -1.29 2.39 -3.55
N ALA A 44 -0.90 3.16 -4.57
CA ALA A 44 -1.73 3.40 -5.75
C ALA A 44 -2.00 2.09 -6.54
N ASP A 45 -0.99 1.23 -6.71
CA ASP A 45 -1.13 -0.05 -7.42
C ASP A 45 -2.07 -1.01 -6.66
N VAL A 46 -1.91 -1.12 -5.35
CA VAL A 46 -2.78 -1.93 -4.48
C VAL A 46 -4.22 -1.44 -4.57
N TRP A 47 -4.43 -0.13 -4.47
CA TRP A 47 -5.79 0.40 -4.47
C TRP A 47 -6.46 0.25 -5.85
N GLN A 48 -5.69 0.43 -6.91
CA GLN A 48 -6.16 0.19 -8.27
C GLN A 48 -6.47 -1.30 -8.52
N SER A 49 -5.65 -2.20 -7.98
CA SER A 49 -5.82 -3.65 -8.07
C SER A 49 -7.11 -4.11 -7.39
N LEU A 50 -7.38 -3.59 -6.19
CA LEU A 50 -8.60 -3.87 -5.44
C LEU A 50 -9.88 -3.41 -6.16
N ASN A 51 -9.86 -2.22 -6.77
CA ASN A 51 -11.01 -1.71 -7.52
C ASN A 51 -11.26 -2.48 -8.82
N THR A 52 -10.23 -3.07 -9.42
CA THR A 52 -10.32 -3.69 -10.75
C THR A 52 -10.22 -5.21 -10.74
N GLY A 53 -9.98 -5.83 -9.59
CA GLY A 53 -9.81 -7.28 -9.43
C GLY A 53 -8.53 -7.84 -10.07
N ARG A 54 -7.55 -6.98 -10.39
CA ARG A 54 -6.30 -7.38 -11.08
C ARG A 54 -5.17 -7.68 -10.10
N LEU A 55 -4.25 -8.55 -10.52
CA LEU A 55 -3.08 -8.89 -9.70
C LEU A 55 -2.10 -7.71 -9.58
N LEU A 56 -1.48 -7.62 -8.41
CA LEU A 56 -0.43 -6.65 -8.08
C LEU A 56 0.77 -6.80 -9.03
N SER A 57 1.31 -5.68 -9.50
CA SER A 57 2.45 -5.69 -10.44
C SER A 57 3.78 -6.05 -9.76
N PHE A 58 3.87 -5.89 -8.43
CA PHE A 58 5.05 -6.23 -7.63
C PHE A 58 4.69 -6.51 -6.17
N SER A 59 5.40 -7.45 -5.52
CA SER A 59 5.11 -7.85 -4.13
C SER A 59 5.88 -7.02 -3.10
N LEU A 60 5.30 -6.88 -1.90
CA LEU A 60 5.87 -6.18 -0.76
C LEU A 60 7.31 -6.62 -0.42
N VAL A 61 7.63 -7.90 -0.63
CA VAL A 61 8.97 -8.50 -0.37
C VAL A 61 10.10 -7.81 -1.14
N TYR A 62 9.81 -7.23 -2.31
CA TYR A 62 10.84 -6.58 -3.14
C TYR A 62 11.01 -5.09 -2.86
N ILE A 63 10.20 -4.52 -1.97
CA ILE A 63 10.14 -3.09 -1.67
C ILE A 63 10.91 -2.80 -0.38
N ASP A 64 11.90 -1.91 -0.46
CA ASP A 64 12.47 -1.28 0.74
C ASP A 64 11.43 -0.33 1.36
N TYR A 65 10.62 -0.87 2.26
CA TYR A 65 9.69 -0.13 3.08
C TYR A 65 10.38 0.31 4.38
N SER A 66 11.54 0.95 4.29
CA SER A 66 12.03 1.72 5.45
C SER A 66 11.16 2.97 5.54
N PHE A 67 10.22 2.93 6.47
CA PHE A 67 9.29 4.02 6.76
C PHE A 67 10.09 5.27 7.16
N PRO A 68 9.73 6.47 6.69
CA PRO A 68 10.05 7.66 7.47
C PRO A 68 9.47 7.48 8.87
N THR A 69 10.16 7.96 9.89
CA THR A 69 9.80 7.92 11.32
C THR A 69 8.44 8.58 11.67
N TYR A 70 7.62 8.93 10.67
CA TYR A 70 6.27 9.42 10.85
C TYR A 70 5.31 8.25 10.97
N ASP A 71 4.86 8.07 12.21
CA ASP A 71 3.75 7.24 12.66
C ASP A 71 2.48 7.52 11.84
N LYS A 72 2.37 6.88 10.68
CA LYS A 72 1.18 6.89 9.83
C LYS A 72 0.82 5.44 9.56
N GLY A 73 -0.29 5.01 10.15
CA GLY A 73 -0.82 3.66 10.07
C GLY A 73 -0.59 3.00 8.72
N ASN A 74 -0.07 1.78 8.78
CA ASN A 74 0.33 0.93 7.65
C ASN A 74 -0.86 0.43 6.81
N GLN A 75 -1.79 1.30 6.42
CA GLN A 75 -2.96 0.91 5.63
C GLN A 75 -2.56 0.18 4.35
N ALA A 76 -1.44 0.57 3.73
CA ALA A 76 -0.88 -0.12 2.58
C ALA A 76 -0.54 -1.59 2.83
N GLU A 77 -0.11 -1.95 4.05
CA GLU A 77 0.23 -3.33 4.43
C GLU A 77 -1.03 -4.17 4.61
N CYS A 78 -2.02 -3.64 5.34
CA CYS A 78 -3.31 -4.30 5.54
C CYS A 78 -4.00 -4.58 4.20
N ILE A 79 -4.09 -3.56 3.35
CA ILE A 79 -4.75 -3.65 2.04
C ILE A 79 -3.95 -4.59 1.10
N ALA A 80 -2.62 -4.63 1.22
CA ALA A 80 -1.80 -5.56 0.46
C ALA A 80 -2.03 -7.03 0.87
N ASP A 81 -2.14 -7.35 2.17
CA ASP A 81 -2.46 -8.72 2.63
C ASP A 81 -3.84 -9.15 2.14
N VAL A 82 -4.83 -8.25 2.19
CA VAL A 82 -6.18 -8.50 1.63
C VAL A 82 -6.08 -8.79 0.14
N THR A 83 -5.40 -7.93 -0.62
CA THR A 83 -5.30 -8.05 -2.08
C THR A 83 -4.59 -9.35 -2.47
N ALA A 84 -3.51 -9.71 -1.77
CA ALA A 84 -2.73 -10.92 -2.03
C ALA A 84 -3.51 -12.23 -1.77
N ARG A 85 -4.44 -12.24 -0.81
CA ARG A 85 -5.24 -13.43 -0.47
C ARG A 85 -6.59 -13.50 -1.18
N THR A 86 -7.09 -12.38 -1.70
CA THR A 86 -8.41 -12.31 -2.35
C THR A 86 -8.32 -12.31 -3.88
N LEU A 87 -7.28 -11.69 -4.44
CA LEU A 87 -7.03 -11.69 -5.89
C LEU A 87 -6.14 -12.88 -6.25
N THR A 88 -6.60 -14.08 -5.93
CA THR A 88 -5.96 -15.35 -6.34
C THR A 88 -6.83 -16.06 -7.37
N ALA A 89 -6.24 -16.98 -8.12
CA ALA A 89 -6.98 -17.74 -9.14
C ALA A 89 -8.08 -18.63 -8.51
N GLU A 90 -7.83 -19.15 -7.30
CA GLU A 90 -8.80 -19.87 -6.50
C GLU A 90 -9.44 -18.92 -5.48
N ALA A 91 -10.76 -19.06 -5.30
CA ALA A 91 -11.49 -18.29 -4.31
C ALA A 91 -11.03 -18.68 -2.89
N PRO A 92 -10.74 -17.72 -2.00
CA PRO A 92 -10.32 -18.01 -0.65
C PRO A 92 -11.43 -18.72 0.14
N SER A 93 -11.04 -19.59 1.06
CA SER A 93 -11.98 -20.21 1.98
C SER A 93 -12.67 -19.17 2.86
N TYR A 94 -13.91 -19.44 3.27
CA TYR A 94 -14.66 -18.54 4.17
C TYR A 94 -13.89 -18.24 5.47
N ALA A 95 -13.15 -19.23 6.01
CA ALA A 95 -12.33 -19.05 7.20
C ALA A 95 -11.23 -17.99 6.98
N THR A 96 -10.60 -17.98 5.81
CA THR A 96 -9.60 -16.97 5.42
C THR A 96 -10.22 -15.58 5.28
N VAL A 97 -11.43 -15.50 4.73
CA VAL A 97 -12.18 -14.24 4.63
C VAL A 97 -12.50 -13.67 6.01
N MET A 98 -12.89 -14.49 6.98
CA MET A 98 -13.12 -14.06 8.36
C MET A 98 -11.83 -13.61 9.07
N GLU A 99 -10.71 -14.29 8.81
CA GLU A 99 -9.41 -13.84 9.32
C GLU A 99 -9.03 -12.45 8.78
N LEU A 100 -9.23 -12.23 7.48
CA LEU A 100 -8.97 -10.95 6.82
C LEU A 100 -9.90 -9.83 7.32
N ASP A 101 -11.20 -10.08 7.42
CA ASP A 101 -12.18 -9.11 7.96
C ASP A 101 -11.81 -8.70 9.39
N ARG A 102 -11.44 -9.67 10.24
CA ARG A 102 -10.96 -9.38 11.60
C ARG A 102 -9.71 -8.49 11.57
N LYS A 103 -8.71 -8.81 10.74
CA LYS A 103 -7.49 -8.00 10.62
C LYS A 103 -7.76 -6.57 10.17
N VAL A 104 -8.71 -6.37 9.24
CA VAL A 104 -9.09 -5.03 8.77
C VAL A 104 -9.74 -4.22 9.89
N ARG A 105 -10.58 -4.85 10.72
CA ARG A 105 -11.26 -4.19 11.86
C ARG A 105 -10.34 -3.88 13.03
N GLU A 106 -9.37 -4.75 13.30
CA GLU A 106 -8.37 -4.56 14.35
C GLU A 106 -7.27 -3.56 13.94
N PHE A 107 -7.23 -3.15 12.67
CA PHE A 107 -6.23 -2.24 12.18
C PHE A 107 -6.37 -0.85 12.84
N PRO A 108 -5.30 -0.31 13.47
CA PRO A 108 -5.39 0.96 14.17
C PRO A 108 -5.75 2.08 13.18
N LEU A 109 -6.82 2.79 13.49
CA LEU A 109 -7.19 3.99 12.75
C LEU A 109 -6.14 5.08 13.02
N PRO A 110 -5.71 5.84 11.99
CA PRO A 110 -4.79 6.94 12.18
C PRO A 110 -5.41 8.00 13.11
N GLU A 111 -4.61 8.55 14.01
CA GLU A 111 -5.04 9.40 15.14
C GLU A 111 -5.80 10.68 14.73
N GLY A 112 -5.82 11.06 13.45
CA GLY A 112 -6.61 12.19 12.94
C GLY A 112 -8.08 11.88 12.62
N ILE A 113 -8.43 10.62 12.32
CA ILE A 113 -9.79 10.25 11.90
C ILE A 113 -10.65 9.87 13.12
N ALA A 114 -10.03 9.24 14.13
CA ALA A 114 -10.70 8.92 15.38
C ALA A 114 -11.14 10.18 16.15
N SER A 115 -10.34 11.26 16.09
CA SER A 115 -10.66 12.55 16.71
C SER A 115 -11.82 13.26 16.01
N ALA A 116 -11.81 13.34 14.66
CA ALA A 116 -12.86 14.01 13.89
C ALA A 116 -14.26 13.39 14.10
N CYS A 117 -14.32 12.06 14.29
CA CYS A 117 -15.57 11.35 14.55
C CYS A 117 -16.21 11.70 15.90
N SER A 118 -15.45 12.32 16.82
CA SER A 118 -15.99 12.84 18.09
C SER A 118 -16.47 14.29 18.02
N GLU A 119 -16.01 15.07 17.04
CA GLU A 119 -16.36 16.49 16.89
C GLU A 119 -17.69 16.69 16.14
N ASP A 120 -18.01 15.80 15.18
CA ASP A 120 -19.27 15.85 14.41
C ASP A 120 -20.53 15.48 15.23
N LEU A 121 -20.38 14.99 16.47
CA LEU A 121 -21.50 14.73 17.40
C LEU A 121 -21.78 15.91 18.34
N ALA A 122 -20.99 16.98 18.29
CA ALA A 122 -21.06 18.10 19.23
C ALA A 122 -21.79 19.35 18.71
N GLU A 123 -22.22 19.39 17.45
CA GLU A 123 -22.96 20.54 16.88
C GLU A 123 -24.47 20.24 16.82
N PRO A 124 -25.29 20.74 17.77
CA PRO A 124 -26.73 20.73 17.64
C PRO A 124 -27.17 21.80 16.62
N PHE A 125 -28.13 21.43 15.75
CA PHE A 125 -28.86 22.35 14.87
C PHE A 125 -29.58 23.47 15.64
#